data_AF-X1GX08-F1
#
_entry.id   AF-X1GX08-F1
#
_cell.length_a   1.000
_cell.length_b   1.000
_cell.length_c   1.000
_cell.angle_alpha   90.00
_cell.angle_beta   90.00
_cell.angle_gamma   90.00
#
_symmetry.space_group_name_H-M   'P 1'
#
loop_
_entity.id
_entity.type
_entity.pdbx_description
1 polymer ?
#
loop_
_entity_poly.entity_id
_entity_poly.type
_entity_poly.pdbx_seq_one_letter_code
_entity_poly.pdbx_strand_id
1 'polypeptide(L)'
;LGERKFGLFGKRNNIRTYAIQHGHFTPKSISFWNAFTPGNSSEIIVFGEKYSEVVRQVYPRSKPVALGNPYYDNMSLKKKKTSKEKITITFFSSFHAFQGRRAIFSNIELVNLYLDFLIQLYESCKDRIKLRIKLHPNESENYIINYGKMFAREIEIVKNKDSFDVLKTTDIAMSWGSTVNLEAVLSGTLSVQLLLSKKSKFTEQDWSLKIYNYSQLKNLIDKICSDPEYYSSETKRQYSYIPMLLSNIGHSAQSISDHILKNSI
;
A
#
# COMPACT_ATOMS: atom_id res chain seq x y z
N LEU A 1 -5.81 1.75 19.66
CA LEU A 1 -6.35 1.70 21.05
C LEU A 1 -7.87 1.46 21.11
N GLY A 2 -8.64 1.73 20.04
CA GLY A 2 -10.08 1.42 19.99
C GLY A 2 -10.41 -0.08 19.85
N GLU A 3 -9.62 -0.85 19.12
CA GLU A 3 -9.98 -2.21 18.68
C GLU A 3 -10.10 -3.25 19.82
N ARG A 4 -9.19 -3.23 20.81
CA ARG A 4 -9.21 -4.21 21.92
C ARG A 4 -10.42 -4.05 22.84
N LYS A 5 -10.92 -2.82 23.00
CA LYS A 5 -12.05 -2.53 23.89
C LYS A 5 -13.36 -3.08 23.32
N PHE A 6 -13.57 -2.98 22.01
CA PHE A 6 -14.75 -3.55 21.33
C PHE A 6 -14.75 -5.08 21.37
N GLY A 7 -13.59 -5.70 21.14
CA GLY A 7 -13.42 -7.15 21.28
C GLY A 7 -13.76 -7.69 22.66
N LEU A 8 -13.17 -7.09 23.70
CA LEU A 8 -13.42 -7.47 25.09
C LEU A 8 -14.87 -7.19 25.51
N PHE A 9 -15.45 -6.08 25.06
CA PHE A 9 -16.86 -5.76 25.30
C PHE A 9 -17.78 -6.81 24.65
N GLY A 10 -17.54 -7.16 23.39
CA GLY A 10 -18.33 -8.16 22.69
C GLY A 10 -18.29 -9.51 23.41
N LYS A 11 -17.08 -9.97 23.78
CA LYS A 11 -16.90 -11.20 24.57
C LYS A 11 -17.67 -11.19 25.89
N ARG A 12 -17.67 -10.07 26.64
CA ARG A 12 -18.37 -9.95 27.92
C ARG A 12 -19.90 -9.99 27.78
N ASN A 13 -20.42 -9.59 26.63
CA ASN A 13 -21.86 -9.52 26.37
C ASN A 13 -22.35 -10.64 25.44
N ASN A 14 -21.54 -11.67 25.20
CA ASN A 14 -21.83 -12.74 24.24
C ASN A 14 -22.17 -12.23 22.82
N ILE A 15 -21.60 -11.09 22.42
CA ILE A 15 -21.73 -10.52 21.07
C ILE A 15 -20.55 -11.03 20.23
N ARG A 16 -20.86 -11.66 19.10
CA ARG A 16 -19.86 -12.12 18.14
C ARG A 16 -19.15 -10.93 17.50
N THR A 17 -17.82 -10.96 17.46
CA THR A 17 -16.99 -9.86 16.95
C THR A 17 -16.08 -10.36 15.83
N TYR A 18 -15.96 -9.56 14.78
CA TYR A 18 -15.18 -9.90 13.59
C TYR A 18 -14.08 -8.86 13.41
N ALA A 19 -12.82 -9.32 13.33
CA ALA A 19 -11.69 -8.48 12.98
C ALA A 19 -11.42 -8.62 11.47
N ILE A 20 -11.73 -7.58 10.70
CA ILE A 20 -11.46 -7.54 9.26
C ILE A 20 -10.07 -6.94 9.05
N GLN A 21 -9.20 -7.65 8.34
CA GLN A 21 -7.85 -7.21 8.01
C GLN A 21 -7.87 -5.79 7.45
N HIS A 22 -6.92 -4.99 7.93
CA HIS A 22 -6.56 -3.71 7.33
C HIS A 22 -5.05 -3.67 7.17
N GLY A 23 -4.57 -3.26 5.99
CA GLY A 23 -3.14 -3.24 5.73
C GLY A 23 -2.56 -4.60 5.28
N HIS A 24 -1.26 -4.59 4.96
CA HIS A 24 -0.51 -5.78 4.60
C HIS A 24 -0.04 -6.53 5.86
N PHE A 25 -0.45 -7.79 6.00
CA PHE A 25 0.02 -8.62 7.10
C PHE A 25 1.35 -9.30 6.77
N THR A 26 2.27 -9.15 7.72
CA THR A 26 3.50 -9.92 7.85
C THR A 26 3.51 -10.55 9.24
N PRO A 27 4.30 -11.61 9.49
CA PRO A 27 4.39 -12.19 10.83
C PRO A 27 4.75 -11.15 11.91
N LYS A 28 5.52 -10.13 11.52
CA LYS A 28 5.86 -9.02 12.39
C LYS A 28 4.71 -8.02 12.54
N SER A 29 4.04 -7.61 11.45
CA SER A 29 3.01 -6.57 11.53
C SER A 29 1.78 -7.04 12.30
N ILE A 30 1.34 -8.29 12.12
CA ILE A 30 0.14 -8.82 12.78
C ILE A 30 0.25 -8.79 14.31
N SER A 31 1.44 -9.02 14.87
CA SER A 31 1.65 -8.97 16.32
C SER A 31 1.43 -7.60 16.96
N PHE A 32 1.47 -6.52 16.16
CA PHE A 32 1.15 -5.16 16.62
C PHE A 32 -0.36 -4.85 16.58
N TRP A 33 -1.14 -5.60 15.80
CA TRP A 33 -2.57 -5.37 15.62
C TRP A 33 -3.39 -6.16 16.63
N ASN A 34 -3.68 -5.51 17.77
CA ASN A 34 -4.38 -6.15 18.89
C ASN A 34 -5.73 -6.79 18.52
N ALA A 35 -6.45 -6.29 17.50
CA ALA A 35 -7.72 -6.88 17.05
C ALA A 35 -7.59 -8.36 16.63
N PHE A 36 -6.43 -8.74 16.09
CA PHE A 36 -6.14 -10.06 15.52
C PHE A 36 -5.49 -11.00 16.53
N THR A 37 -5.21 -10.53 17.74
CA THR A 37 -4.75 -11.40 18.83
C THR A 37 -5.88 -12.34 19.25
N PRO A 38 -5.63 -13.65 19.40
CA PRO A 38 -6.62 -14.61 19.84
C PRO A 38 -7.34 -14.15 21.12
N GLY A 39 -8.67 -14.17 21.08
CA GLY A 39 -9.53 -13.77 22.20
C GLY A 39 -9.94 -12.29 22.21
N ASN A 40 -9.40 -11.45 21.32
CA ASN A 40 -9.88 -10.08 21.09
C ASN A 40 -10.91 -9.98 19.95
N SER A 41 -11.13 -11.06 19.20
CA SER A 41 -12.22 -11.20 18.24
C SER A 41 -12.71 -12.64 18.25
N SER A 42 -13.98 -12.86 17.90
CA SER A 42 -14.51 -14.20 17.69
C SER A 42 -13.93 -14.83 16.44
N GLU A 43 -13.67 -14.00 15.42
CA GLU A 43 -13.22 -14.44 14.11
C GLU A 43 -12.35 -13.39 13.42
N ILE A 44 -11.38 -13.86 12.65
CA ILE A 44 -10.46 -13.03 11.87
C ILE A 44 -10.79 -13.22 10.39
N ILE A 45 -11.14 -12.15 9.72
CA ILE A 45 -11.38 -12.12 8.28
C ILE A 45 -10.17 -11.48 7.61
N VAL A 46 -9.58 -12.18 6.64
CA VAL A 46 -8.41 -11.72 5.90
C VAL A 46 -8.70 -11.59 4.43
N PHE A 47 -7.80 -10.89 3.74
CA PHE A 47 -7.93 -10.61 2.32
C PHE A 47 -7.91 -11.88 1.48
N GLY A 48 -7.04 -12.84 1.78
CA GLY A 48 -6.82 -14.01 0.94
C GLY A 48 -6.05 -15.10 1.69
N GLU A 49 -5.92 -16.28 1.08
CA GLU A 49 -5.29 -17.45 1.73
C GLU A 49 -3.83 -17.20 2.15
N LYS A 50 -3.06 -16.44 1.36
CA LYS A 50 -1.70 -16.03 1.75
C LYS A 50 -1.68 -15.33 3.12
N TYR A 51 -2.71 -14.54 3.43
CA TYR A 51 -2.82 -13.87 4.73
C TYR A 51 -3.38 -14.78 5.82
N SER A 52 -4.24 -15.75 5.48
CA SER A 52 -4.66 -16.81 6.40
C SER A 52 -3.44 -17.60 6.90
N GLU A 53 -2.50 -17.92 6.01
CA GLU A 53 -1.23 -18.56 6.38
C GLU A 53 -0.39 -17.71 7.32
N VAL A 54 -0.21 -16.42 7.03
CA VAL A 54 0.53 -15.49 7.92
C VAL A 54 -0.09 -15.43 9.32
N VAL A 55 -1.43 -15.35 9.41
CA VAL A 55 -2.14 -15.35 10.69
C VAL A 55 -1.90 -16.67 11.44
N ARG A 56 -2.01 -17.82 10.75
CA ARG A 56 -1.76 -19.15 11.34
C ARG A 56 -0.31 -19.34 11.80
N GLN A 57 0.66 -18.78 11.10
CA GLN A 57 2.07 -18.82 11.52
C GLN A 57 2.30 -18.11 12.87
N VAL A 58 1.62 -16.99 13.11
CA VAL A 58 1.76 -16.23 14.36
C VAL A 58 0.84 -16.75 15.46
N TYR A 59 -0.36 -17.18 15.09
CA TYR A 59 -1.38 -17.69 15.99
C TYR A 59 -1.88 -19.07 15.52
N PRO A 60 -1.18 -20.18 15.83
CA PRO A 60 -1.48 -21.51 15.29
C PRO A 60 -2.88 -22.05 15.59
N ARG A 61 -3.51 -21.56 16.66
CA ARG A 61 -4.88 -21.94 17.07
C ARG A 61 -5.97 -21.07 16.44
N SER A 62 -5.59 -19.99 15.76
CA SER A 62 -6.55 -19.13 15.08
C SER A 62 -7.10 -19.81 13.82
N LYS A 63 -8.35 -19.49 13.49
CA LYS A 63 -9.02 -19.97 12.27
C LYS A 63 -9.42 -18.75 11.42
N PRO A 64 -8.45 -18.08 10.78
CA PRO A 64 -8.75 -16.97 9.89
C PRO A 64 -9.55 -17.46 8.68
N VAL A 65 -10.44 -16.61 8.16
CA VAL A 65 -11.23 -16.91 6.96
C VAL A 65 -10.90 -15.89 5.88
N ALA A 66 -10.53 -16.38 4.70
CA ALA A 66 -10.19 -15.56 3.55
C ALA A 66 -11.45 -15.17 2.77
N LEU A 67 -12.04 -14.01 3.11
CA LEU A 67 -13.28 -13.54 2.49
C LEU A 67 -13.10 -12.29 1.62
N GLY A 68 -11.88 -11.76 1.52
CA GLY A 68 -11.62 -10.54 0.75
C GLY A 68 -11.68 -9.28 1.61
N ASN A 69 -11.80 -8.14 0.94
CA ASN A 69 -12.04 -6.85 1.59
C ASN A 69 -12.97 -5.99 0.72
N PRO A 70 -14.12 -5.56 1.25
CA PRO A 70 -15.08 -4.71 0.53
C PRO A 70 -14.48 -3.45 -0.09
N TYR A 71 -13.41 -2.92 0.51
CA TYR A 71 -12.69 -1.76 -0.02
C TYR A 71 -12.19 -1.98 -1.46
N TYR A 72 -11.86 -3.21 -1.85
CA TYR A 72 -11.34 -3.54 -3.17
C TYR A 72 -12.41 -3.95 -4.18
N ASP A 73 -13.66 -4.17 -3.77
CA ASP A 73 -14.70 -4.73 -4.66
C ASP A 73 -14.97 -3.86 -5.89
N ASN A 74 -14.81 -2.54 -5.76
CA ASN A 74 -15.06 -1.57 -6.84
C ASN A 74 -13.79 -1.07 -7.53
N MET A 75 -12.61 -1.62 -7.22
CA MET A 75 -11.37 -1.20 -7.88
C MET A 75 -11.28 -1.80 -9.29
N SER A 76 -11.57 -0.98 -10.29
CA SER A 76 -11.63 -1.37 -11.71
C SER A 76 -10.26 -1.80 -12.26
N LEU A 77 -10.27 -2.95 -12.96
CA LEU A 77 -9.11 -3.66 -13.52
C LEU A 77 -8.51 -3.06 -14.79
N LYS A 78 -9.15 -2.05 -15.38
CA LYS A 78 -8.80 -1.59 -16.73
C LYS A 78 -8.42 -0.13 -16.73
N LYS A 79 -7.13 0.12 -16.52
CA LYS A 79 -6.53 1.40 -16.87
C LYS A 79 -5.68 1.23 -18.12
N LYS A 80 -6.04 1.97 -19.18
CA LYS A 80 -5.11 2.18 -20.29
C LYS A 80 -4.11 3.24 -19.85
N LYS A 81 -2.83 3.09 -20.23
CA LYS A 81 -1.80 4.13 -20.06
C LYS A 81 -2.41 5.45 -20.49
N THR A 82 -2.31 6.46 -19.64
CA THR A 82 -2.74 7.80 -20.03
C THR A 82 -1.89 8.21 -21.23
N SER A 83 -2.48 8.53 -22.38
CA SER A 83 -1.77 8.87 -23.63
C SER A 83 -1.02 10.22 -23.55
N LYS A 84 -0.50 10.57 -22.38
CA LYS A 84 0.13 11.85 -22.07
C LYS A 84 1.59 11.83 -22.52
N GLU A 85 2.08 12.99 -22.93
CA GLU A 85 3.48 13.23 -23.32
C GLU A 85 4.48 12.90 -22.20
N LYS A 86 4.08 12.99 -20.92
CA LYS A 86 4.91 12.66 -19.76
C LYS A 86 4.31 11.55 -18.91
N ILE A 87 5.18 10.66 -18.41
CA ILE A 87 4.83 9.63 -17.44
C ILE A 87 4.54 10.28 -16.09
N THR A 88 3.34 10.08 -15.55
CA THR A 88 3.02 10.55 -14.21
C THR A 88 3.50 9.54 -13.17
N ILE A 89 4.47 9.96 -12.36
CA ILE A 89 5.01 9.18 -11.25
C ILE A 89 4.49 9.79 -9.95
N THR A 90 3.85 8.98 -9.11
CA THR A 90 3.40 9.41 -7.78
C THR A 90 4.10 8.60 -6.71
N PHE A 91 4.85 9.29 -5.84
CA PHE A 91 5.36 8.71 -4.61
C PHE A 91 4.33 8.88 -3.49
N PHE A 92 3.87 7.76 -2.93
CA PHE A 92 2.97 7.72 -1.78
C PHE A 92 3.82 7.65 -0.51
N SER A 93 3.92 8.77 0.19
CA SER A 93 4.70 8.84 1.42
C SER A 93 3.99 8.15 2.57
N SER A 94 4.78 7.67 3.53
CA SER A 94 4.27 7.22 4.82
C SER A 94 5.17 7.66 5.97
N PHE A 95 5.88 8.78 5.79
CA PHE A 95 6.73 9.44 6.77
C PHE A 95 6.07 9.61 8.16
N HIS A 96 4.74 9.66 8.26
CA HIS A 96 4.02 9.68 9.55
C HIS A 96 4.14 8.40 10.38
N ALA A 97 4.45 7.24 9.80
CA ALA A 97 4.74 6.02 10.56
C ALA A 97 5.92 6.21 11.54
N PHE A 98 6.61 7.34 11.40
CA PHE A 98 7.75 7.79 12.18
C PHE A 98 7.44 9.03 13.03
N GLN A 99 6.18 9.46 13.16
CA GLN A 99 5.77 10.67 13.88
C GLN A 99 5.29 10.45 15.32
N GLY A 100 5.64 9.34 15.96
CA GLY A 100 5.64 9.29 17.43
C GLY A 100 6.66 10.30 17.97
N ARG A 101 6.40 10.96 19.12
CA ARG A 101 7.31 11.95 19.74
C ARG A 101 8.77 11.49 19.95
N ARG A 102 9.05 10.18 19.83
CA ARG A 102 10.40 9.56 19.85
C ARG A 102 10.90 9.00 18.50
N ALA A 103 10.04 8.90 17.48
CA ALA A 103 10.37 8.28 16.20
C ALA A 103 10.83 9.29 15.12
N ILE A 104 10.52 10.57 15.29
CA ILE A 104 10.84 11.65 14.33
C ILE A 104 12.35 11.81 14.14
N PHE A 105 13.12 11.67 15.22
CA PHE A 105 14.58 11.87 15.18
C PHE A 105 15.34 10.64 14.65
N SER A 106 14.81 9.43 14.79
CA SER A 106 15.54 8.20 14.39
C SER A 106 15.39 7.83 12.91
N ASN A 107 14.54 8.52 12.15
CA ASN A 107 14.28 8.21 10.74
C ASN A 107 14.33 9.41 9.80
N ILE A 108 14.79 10.58 10.27
CA ILE A 108 14.97 11.77 9.44
C ILE A 108 15.94 11.49 8.27
N GLU A 109 17.02 10.73 8.52
CA GLU A 109 17.98 10.30 7.50
C GLU A 109 17.30 9.46 6.40
N LEU A 110 16.35 8.60 6.77
CA LEU A 110 15.60 7.79 5.82
C LEU A 110 14.66 8.67 5.00
N VAL A 111 13.97 9.63 5.63
CA VAL A 111 13.13 10.58 4.89
C VAL A 111 13.97 11.38 3.90
N ASN A 112 15.10 11.94 4.34
CA ASN A 112 16.03 12.70 3.51
C ASN A 112 16.53 11.87 2.33
N LEU A 113 16.95 10.61 2.56
CA LEU A 113 17.39 9.71 1.50
C LEU A 113 16.34 9.57 0.39
N TYR A 114 15.06 9.45 0.74
CA TYR A 114 13.98 9.35 -0.24
C TYR A 114 13.70 10.69 -0.91
N LEU A 115 13.76 11.81 -0.19
CA LEU A 115 13.62 13.13 -0.79
C LEU A 115 14.76 13.43 -1.78
N ASP A 116 16.00 13.13 -1.43
CA ASP A 116 17.17 13.27 -2.32
C ASP A 116 17.03 12.39 -3.57
N PHE A 117 16.56 11.16 -3.39
CA PHE A 117 16.27 10.26 -4.51
C PHE A 117 15.20 10.84 -5.45
N LEU A 118 14.14 11.45 -4.90
CA LEU A 118 13.08 12.07 -5.69
C LEU A 118 13.57 13.35 -6.40
N ILE A 119 14.44 14.14 -5.77
CA ILE A 119 15.11 15.29 -6.39
C ILE A 119 15.95 14.81 -7.58
N GLN A 120 16.85 13.85 -7.36
CA GLN A 120 17.72 13.30 -8.40
C GLN A 120 16.92 12.75 -9.59
N LEU A 121 15.83 12.03 -9.29
CA LEU A 121 14.91 11.50 -10.29
C LEU A 121 14.27 12.62 -11.12
N TYR A 122 13.72 13.63 -10.44
CA TYR A 122 13.07 14.76 -11.10
C TYR A 122 14.05 15.51 -11.99
N GLU A 123 15.20 15.95 -11.46
CA GLU A 123 16.17 16.73 -12.24
C GLU A 123 16.64 16.00 -13.51
N SER A 124 16.85 14.69 -13.41
CA SER A 124 17.36 13.89 -14.52
C SER A 124 16.29 13.49 -15.54
N CYS A 125 15.01 13.54 -15.18
CA CYS A 125 13.92 13.04 -16.02
C CYS A 125 12.77 14.04 -16.21
N LYS A 126 12.89 15.30 -15.78
CA LYS A 126 11.83 16.33 -15.77
C LYS A 126 11.13 16.53 -17.12
N ASP A 127 11.81 16.31 -18.23
CA ASP A 127 11.24 16.44 -19.57
C ASP A 127 10.34 15.26 -19.97
N ARG A 128 10.48 14.13 -19.27
CA ARG A 128 9.78 12.87 -19.56
C ARG A 128 8.77 12.47 -18.48
N ILE A 129 8.87 13.05 -17.29
CA ILE A 129 8.02 12.70 -16.15
C ILE A 129 7.30 13.92 -15.57
N LYS A 130 6.11 13.66 -15.00
CA LYS A 130 5.48 14.53 -14.02
C LYS A 130 5.57 13.84 -12.67
N LEU A 131 6.34 14.40 -11.73
CA LEU A 131 6.51 13.83 -10.40
C LEU A 131 5.49 14.43 -9.41
N ARG A 132 4.88 13.57 -8.60
CA ARG A 132 3.99 13.96 -7.49
C ARG A 132 4.38 13.27 -6.20
N ILE A 133 4.11 13.92 -5.08
CA ILE A 133 4.20 13.33 -3.74
C ILE A 133 2.82 13.35 -3.11
N LYS A 134 2.24 12.17 -2.86
CA LYS A 134 0.99 12.02 -2.11
C LYS A 134 1.31 11.86 -0.63
N LEU A 135 0.89 12.83 0.18
CA LEU A 135 1.05 12.78 1.64
C LEU A 135 -0.02 11.95 2.33
N HIS A 136 0.37 11.28 3.40
CA HIS A 136 -0.56 10.73 4.37
C HIS A 136 -1.28 11.88 5.11
N PRO A 137 -2.55 11.72 5.53
CA PRO A 137 -3.30 12.80 6.20
C PRO A 137 -2.59 13.43 7.40
N ASN A 138 -1.83 12.63 8.14
CA ASN A 138 -1.08 13.07 9.32
C ASN A 138 0.27 13.74 9.00
N GLU A 139 0.69 13.82 7.74
CA GLU A 139 1.97 14.42 7.36
C GLU A 139 1.84 15.92 7.11
N SER A 140 2.90 16.66 7.45
CA SER A 140 2.98 18.09 7.17
C SER A 140 3.74 18.32 5.86
N GLU A 141 3.18 19.18 5.00
CA GLU A 141 3.81 19.62 3.76
C GLU A 141 5.05 20.48 4.05
N ASN A 142 5.04 21.23 5.15
CA ASN A 142 6.07 22.21 5.49
C ASN A 142 7.47 21.61 5.51
N TYR A 143 7.61 20.40 6.03
CA TYR A 143 8.92 19.75 6.10
C TYR A 143 9.50 19.52 4.70
N ILE A 144 8.69 18.98 3.79
CA ILE A 144 9.10 18.64 2.42
C ILE A 144 9.37 19.90 1.61
N ILE A 145 8.51 20.91 1.75
CA ILE A 145 8.68 22.23 1.11
C ILE A 145 9.97 22.90 1.58
N ASN A 146 10.27 22.85 2.88
CA ASN A 146 11.49 23.43 3.44
C ASN A 146 12.75 22.63 3.09
N TYR A 147 12.62 21.33 2.85
CA TYR A 147 13.73 20.46 2.46
C TYR A 147 14.31 20.87 1.09
N GLY A 148 13.44 21.18 0.13
CA GLY A 148 13.86 21.57 -1.21
C GLY A 148 12.85 22.47 -1.92
N LYS A 149 13.31 23.63 -2.41
CA LYS A 149 12.45 24.64 -3.07
C LYS A 149 11.69 24.08 -4.28
N MET A 150 12.20 23.05 -4.95
CA MET A 150 11.51 22.39 -6.07
C MET A 150 10.20 21.71 -5.66
N PHE A 151 10.07 21.24 -4.41
CA PHE A 151 8.83 20.65 -3.90
C PHE A 151 7.69 21.67 -3.78
N ALA A 152 8.00 22.96 -3.77
CA ALA A 152 6.99 24.03 -3.76
C ALA A 152 6.64 24.56 -5.16
N ARG A 153 7.45 24.24 -6.18
CA ARG A 153 7.38 24.91 -7.50
C ARG A 153 7.14 23.94 -8.66
N GLU A 154 7.70 22.75 -8.57
CA GLU A 154 7.87 21.86 -9.72
C GLU A 154 7.29 20.47 -9.48
N ILE A 155 7.38 19.98 -8.25
CA ILE A 155 6.82 18.69 -7.84
C ILE A 155 5.46 18.93 -7.18
N GLU A 156 4.42 18.24 -7.65
CA GLU A 156 3.06 18.41 -7.13
C GLU A 156 2.90 17.66 -5.79
N ILE A 157 2.56 18.38 -4.71
CA ILE A 157 2.22 17.77 -3.43
C ILE A 157 0.71 17.57 -3.34
N VAL A 158 0.27 16.35 -3.03
CA VAL A 158 -1.14 15.95 -2.98
C VAL A 158 -1.51 15.44 -1.58
N LYS A 159 -2.13 16.28 -0.78
CA LYS A 159 -2.62 15.95 0.57
C LYS A 159 -4.14 15.75 0.59
N ASN A 160 -4.64 14.96 1.54
CA ASN A 160 -6.09 14.75 1.83
C ASN A 160 -6.97 14.26 0.66
N LYS A 161 -6.40 13.86 -0.47
CA LYS A 161 -7.12 13.09 -1.51
C LYS A 161 -7.13 11.60 -1.20
N ASP A 162 -8.15 10.90 -1.67
CA ASP A 162 -8.18 9.44 -1.66
C ASP A 162 -7.03 8.85 -2.52
N SER A 163 -6.47 7.71 -2.12
CA SER A 163 -5.36 7.08 -2.85
C SER A 163 -5.79 6.59 -4.23
N PHE A 164 -6.99 6.01 -4.34
CA PHE A 164 -7.53 5.47 -5.58
C PHE A 164 -7.75 6.57 -6.62
N ASP A 165 -8.26 7.73 -6.21
CA ASP A 165 -8.41 8.88 -7.12
C ASP A 165 -7.08 9.38 -7.67
N VAL A 166 -6.03 9.35 -6.87
CA VAL A 166 -4.69 9.72 -7.34
C VAL A 166 -4.12 8.65 -8.26
N LEU A 167 -4.36 7.38 -7.97
CA LEU A 167 -3.96 6.26 -8.83
C LEU A 167 -4.61 6.34 -10.21
N LYS A 168 -5.85 6.80 -10.35
CA LYS A 168 -6.52 7.03 -11.66
C LYS A 168 -5.74 7.94 -12.60
N THR A 169 -4.86 8.79 -12.09
CA THR A 169 -4.02 9.69 -12.92
C THR A 169 -2.52 9.40 -12.83
N THR A 170 -2.14 8.30 -12.18
CA THR A 170 -0.76 7.86 -11.97
C THR A 170 -0.39 6.71 -12.91
N ASP A 171 0.72 6.81 -13.63
CA ASP A 171 1.23 5.72 -14.47
C ASP A 171 2.13 4.78 -13.66
N ILE A 172 3.00 5.34 -12.80
CA ILE A 172 3.86 4.58 -11.87
C ILE A 172 3.59 5.04 -10.43
N ALA A 173 3.13 4.11 -9.58
CA ALA A 173 2.95 4.34 -8.15
C ALA A 173 4.17 3.81 -7.38
N MET A 174 4.81 4.66 -6.59
CA MET A 174 5.97 4.29 -5.79
C MET A 174 5.65 4.41 -4.30
N SER A 175 6.03 3.41 -3.51
CA SER A 175 6.11 3.52 -2.06
C SER A 175 7.24 2.65 -1.53
N TRP A 176 7.63 2.81 -0.27
CA TRP A 176 8.61 1.92 0.38
C TRP A 176 8.06 0.56 0.84
N GLY A 177 6.78 0.25 0.58
CA GLY A 177 6.14 -0.99 1.05
C GLY A 177 4.78 -0.78 1.73
N SER A 178 3.99 0.17 1.24
CA SER A 178 2.63 0.44 1.70
C SER A 178 1.60 -0.46 0.98
N THR A 179 0.40 -0.61 1.53
CA THR A 179 -0.72 -1.27 0.83
C THR A 179 -1.17 -0.55 -0.43
N VAL A 180 -0.81 0.73 -0.58
CA VAL A 180 -1.08 1.48 -1.81
C VAL A 180 -0.45 0.85 -3.05
N ASN A 181 0.60 0.03 -2.88
CA ASN A 181 1.17 -0.75 -3.97
C ASN A 181 0.21 -1.84 -4.45
N LEU A 182 -0.55 -2.47 -3.54
CA LEU A 182 -1.61 -3.41 -3.93
C LEU A 182 -2.76 -2.67 -4.62
N GLU A 183 -3.16 -1.51 -4.09
CA GLU A 183 -4.18 -0.63 -4.71
C GLU A 183 -3.76 -0.21 -6.12
N ALA A 184 -2.47 0.09 -6.33
CA ALA A 184 -1.92 0.42 -7.64
C ALA A 184 -2.08 -0.73 -8.63
N VAL A 185 -1.72 -1.95 -8.23
CA VAL A 185 -1.89 -3.15 -9.07
C VAL A 185 -3.35 -3.37 -9.43
N LEU A 186 -4.26 -3.27 -8.46
CA LEU A 186 -5.71 -3.39 -8.71
C LEU A 186 -6.24 -2.31 -9.66
N SER A 187 -5.66 -1.11 -9.61
CA SER A 187 -6.02 0.02 -10.47
C SER A 187 -5.37 -0.04 -11.87
N GLY A 188 -4.61 -1.09 -12.18
CA GLY A 188 -3.84 -1.18 -13.43
C GLY A 188 -2.70 -0.16 -13.55
N THR A 189 -2.21 0.35 -12.41
CA THR A 189 -1.04 1.24 -12.32
C THR A 189 0.19 0.42 -12.00
N LEU A 190 1.33 0.72 -12.64
CA LEU A 190 2.58 0.02 -12.39
C LEU A 190 3.04 0.30 -10.95
N SER A 191 3.10 -0.75 -10.13
CA SER A 191 3.49 -0.66 -8.72
C SER A 191 5.00 -0.83 -8.55
N VAL A 192 5.63 0.08 -7.83
CA VAL A 192 7.06 0.07 -7.51
C VAL A 192 7.25 0.13 -6.00
N GLN A 193 8.02 -0.82 -5.48
CA GLN A 193 8.51 -0.79 -4.12
C GLN A 193 9.94 -0.24 -4.10
N LEU A 194 10.12 0.89 -3.43
CA LEU A 194 11.42 1.51 -3.20
C LEU A 194 12.09 0.87 -1.96
N LEU A 195 13.27 0.30 -2.15
CA LEU A 195 14.07 -0.39 -1.14
C LEU A 195 15.47 0.25 -1.07
N LEU A 196 15.50 1.58 -0.96
CA LEU A 196 16.72 2.39 -1.02
C LEU A 196 17.67 2.19 0.18
N SER A 197 17.18 1.56 1.25
CA SER A 197 17.95 1.32 2.46
C SER A 197 17.77 -0.10 2.96
N LYS A 198 18.89 -0.78 3.24
CA LYS A 198 18.90 -2.07 3.95
C LYS A 198 18.35 -1.96 5.38
N LYS A 199 18.28 -0.75 5.94
CA LYS A 199 17.65 -0.48 7.25
C LYS A 199 16.11 -0.49 7.16
N SER A 200 15.53 -0.50 5.95
CA SER A 200 14.07 -0.55 5.82
C SER A 200 13.54 -1.87 6.37
N LYS A 201 12.60 -1.79 7.31
CA LYS A 201 11.99 -2.96 7.97
C LYS A 201 10.80 -3.53 7.18
N PHE A 202 10.58 -3.03 5.97
CA PHE A 202 9.46 -3.41 5.13
C PHE A 202 9.76 -4.71 4.42
N THR A 203 8.81 -5.62 4.43
CA THR A 203 8.90 -6.87 3.69
C THR A 203 8.77 -6.58 2.20
N GLU A 204 9.53 -7.32 1.39
CA GLU A 204 9.41 -7.23 -0.05
C GLU A 204 8.01 -7.65 -0.52
N GLN A 205 7.46 -6.90 -1.47
CA GLN A 205 6.14 -7.13 -2.03
C GLN A 205 6.29 -7.80 -3.40
N ASP A 206 5.95 -9.07 -3.48
CA ASP A 206 6.14 -9.88 -4.70
C ASP A 206 5.38 -9.34 -5.93
N TRP A 207 4.28 -8.62 -5.69
CA TRP A 207 3.44 -8.01 -6.72
C TRP A 207 3.96 -6.65 -7.20
N SER A 208 5.08 -6.15 -6.68
CA SER A 208 5.66 -4.84 -7.06
C SER A 208 7.05 -5.00 -7.68
N LEU A 209 7.43 -4.09 -8.56
CA LEU A 209 8.81 -3.98 -9.03
C LEU A 209 9.69 -3.43 -7.90
N LYS A 210 10.77 -4.13 -7.58
CA LYS A 210 11.67 -3.77 -6.48
C LYS A 210 12.81 -2.91 -7.02
N ILE A 211 12.94 -1.70 -6.47
CA ILE A 211 13.94 -0.71 -6.90
C ILE A 211 14.79 -0.33 -5.69
N TYR A 212 16.08 -0.60 -5.78
CA TYR A 212 17.05 -0.41 -4.71
C TYR A 212 17.91 0.84 -4.93
N ASN A 213 17.91 1.42 -6.13
CA ASN A 213 18.70 2.60 -6.46
C ASN A 213 18.16 3.37 -7.67
N TYR A 214 18.73 4.54 -7.92
CA TYR A 214 18.29 5.47 -8.95
C TYR A 214 18.43 4.89 -10.36
N SER A 215 19.54 4.19 -10.65
CA SER A 215 19.80 3.61 -11.97
C SER A 215 18.71 2.62 -12.38
N GLN A 216 18.23 1.78 -11.45
CA GLN A 216 17.13 0.85 -11.71
C GLN A 216 15.82 1.57 -12.07
N LEU A 217 15.48 2.66 -11.37
CA LEU A 217 14.27 3.42 -11.68
C LEU A 217 14.38 4.17 -13.00
N LYS A 218 15.56 4.76 -13.28
CA LYS A 218 15.82 5.42 -14.56
C LYS A 218 15.69 4.43 -15.72
N ASN A 219 16.28 3.24 -15.60
CA ASN A 219 16.18 2.19 -16.61
C ASN A 219 14.73 1.72 -16.80
N LEU A 220 13.93 1.67 -15.73
CA LEU A 220 12.50 1.38 -15.82
C LEU A 220 11.76 2.44 -16.64
N ILE A 221 12.03 3.73 -16.37
CA ILE A 221 11.45 4.85 -17.12
C ILE A 221 11.88 4.79 -18.59
N ASP A 222 13.18 4.55 -18.85
CA ASP A 222 13.73 4.44 -20.20
C ASP A 222 13.02 3.32 -20.99
N LYS A 223 12.82 2.14 -20.38
CA LYS A 223 12.07 1.02 -20.97
C LYS A 223 10.62 1.38 -21.27
N ILE A 224 9.92 2.01 -20.33
CA ILE A 224 8.51 2.41 -20.51
C ILE A 224 8.35 3.45 -21.63
N CYS A 225 9.38 4.28 -21.85
CA CYS A 225 9.42 5.26 -22.94
C CYS A 225 9.75 4.62 -24.29
N SER A 226 10.68 3.66 -24.33
CA SER A 226 11.14 3.05 -25.59
C SER A 226 10.30 1.88 -26.07
N ASP A 227 9.62 1.18 -25.16
CA ASP A 227 8.84 -0.02 -25.44
C ASP A 227 7.37 0.19 -25.01
N PRO A 228 6.45 0.42 -25.97
CA PRO A 228 5.03 0.60 -25.71
C PRO A 228 4.36 -0.60 -25.02
N GLU A 229 4.88 -1.81 -25.21
CA GLU A 229 4.30 -3.03 -24.64
C GLU A 229 4.79 -3.30 -23.22
N TYR A 230 6.01 -2.86 -22.87
CA TYR A 230 6.65 -3.09 -21.57
C TYR A 230 5.75 -2.70 -20.37
N TYR A 231 5.10 -1.54 -20.45
CA TYR A 231 4.18 -1.11 -19.40
C TYR A 231 3.02 -2.10 -19.20
N SER A 232 2.44 -2.55 -20.32
CA SER A 232 1.28 -3.44 -20.31
C SER A 232 1.65 -4.86 -19.87
N SER A 233 2.85 -5.33 -20.21
CA SER A 233 3.33 -6.65 -19.80
C SER A 233 3.65 -6.68 -18.30
N GLU A 234 4.32 -5.65 -17.78
CA GLU A 234 4.63 -5.57 -16.35
C GLU A 234 3.37 -5.38 -15.49
N THR A 235 2.43 -4.54 -15.90
CA THR A 235 1.16 -4.38 -15.16
C THR A 235 0.34 -5.69 -15.15
N LYS A 236 0.29 -6.43 -16.26
CA LYS A 236 -0.31 -7.78 -16.30
C LYS A 236 0.40 -8.77 -15.38
N ARG A 237 1.74 -8.76 -15.36
CA ARG A 237 2.55 -9.61 -14.48
C ARG A 237 2.30 -9.29 -13.01
N GLN A 238 2.21 -8.02 -12.64
CA GLN A 238 1.86 -7.64 -11.27
C GLN A 238 0.45 -8.07 -10.90
N TYR A 239 -0.49 -7.92 -11.84
CA TYR A 239 -1.87 -8.31 -11.66
C TYR A 239 -2.04 -9.83 -11.46
N SER A 240 -1.17 -10.66 -12.04
CA SER A 240 -1.26 -12.12 -11.85
C SER A 240 -1.03 -12.59 -10.41
N TYR A 241 -0.51 -11.74 -9.52
CA TYR A 241 -0.40 -12.04 -8.09
C TYR A 241 -1.71 -11.84 -7.32
N ILE A 242 -2.67 -11.11 -7.88
CA ILE A 242 -3.92 -10.73 -7.19
C ILE A 242 -4.72 -11.93 -6.68
N PRO A 243 -4.93 -13.02 -7.46
CA PRO A 243 -5.67 -14.19 -6.98
C PRO A 243 -5.06 -14.86 -5.74
N MET A 244 -3.73 -14.72 -5.53
CA MET A 244 -3.07 -15.24 -4.34
C MET A 244 -3.24 -14.34 -3.11
N LEU A 245 -3.52 -13.05 -3.32
CA LEU A 245 -3.55 -12.02 -2.28
C LEU A 245 -4.96 -11.72 -1.80
N LEU A 246 -5.94 -11.77 -2.70
CA LEU A 246 -7.31 -11.33 -2.46
C LEU A 246 -8.32 -12.39 -2.94
N SER A 247 -9.15 -12.86 -2.02
CA SER A 247 -10.32 -13.70 -2.28
C SER A 247 -11.54 -12.84 -2.62
N ASN A 248 -12.48 -13.40 -3.38
CA ASN A 248 -13.81 -12.84 -3.64
C ASN A 248 -13.83 -11.39 -4.15
N ILE A 249 -12.83 -10.97 -4.92
CA ILE A 249 -12.78 -9.59 -5.46
C ILE A 249 -14.06 -9.28 -6.24
N GLY A 250 -14.70 -8.17 -5.89
CA GLY A 250 -15.99 -7.75 -6.48
C GLY A 250 -17.21 -8.27 -5.71
N HIS A 251 -16.99 -9.20 -4.77
CA HIS A 251 -18.02 -9.87 -3.99
C HIS A 251 -17.63 -10.06 -2.52
N SER A 252 -16.61 -9.35 -2.03
CA SER A 252 -16.10 -9.50 -0.66
C SER A 252 -17.16 -9.07 0.36
N ALA A 253 -17.87 -7.97 0.10
CA ALA A 253 -18.95 -7.50 0.97
C ALA A 253 -20.06 -8.55 1.13
N GLN A 254 -20.49 -9.15 0.02
CA GLN A 254 -21.50 -10.21 0.03
C GLN A 254 -20.97 -11.45 0.75
N SER A 255 -19.74 -11.86 0.46
CA SER A 255 -19.12 -13.05 1.05
C SER A 255 -18.99 -12.93 2.57
N ILE A 256 -18.63 -11.74 3.06
CA ILE A 256 -18.57 -11.44 4.49
C ILE A 256 -19.98 -11.47 5.11
N SER A 257 -20.96 -10.84 4.46
CA SER A 257 -22.34 -10.82 4.96
C SER A 257 -22.93 -12.23 5.06
N ASP A 258 -22.81 -13.03 3.99
CA ASP A 258 -23.29 -14.41 3.96
C ASP A 258 -22.62 -15.27 5.03
N HIS A 259 -21.31 -15.08 5.23
CA HIS A 259 -20.57 -15.79 6.26
C HIS A 259 -21.06 -15.43 7.65
N ILE A 260 -21.28 -14.15 7.94
CA ILE A 260 -21.80 -13.69 9.24
C ILE A 260 -23.20 -14.27 9.49
N LEU A 261 -24.10 -14.19 8.50
CA LEU A 261 -25.48 -14.66 8.63
C LEU A 261 -25.57 -16.17 8.86
N LYS A 262 -24.83 -16.98 8.09
CA LYS A 262 -24.78 -18.45 8.26
C LYS A 262 -24.29 -18.88 9.63
N ASN A 263 -23.49 -18.04 10.27
CA ASN A 263 -22.84 -18.31 11.54
C ASN A 263 -23.52 -17.61 12.74
N SER A 264 -24.67 -16.96 12.51
CA SER A 264 -25.46 -16.27 13.55
C SER A 264 -26.65 -17.10 14.04
N ILE A 265 -26.86 -18.29 13.47
CA ILE A 265 -27.84 -19.31 13.87
C ILE A 265 -27.07 -20.40 14.64
#